data_AF-A0A2D0H8V0-F1
#
_entry.id   AF-A0A2D0H8V0-F1
#
_cell.length_a   1.000
_cell.length_b   1.000
_cell.length_c   1.000
_cell.angle_alpha   90.00
_cell.angle_beta   90.00
_cell.angle_gamma   90.00
#
_symmetry.space_group_name_H-M   'P 1'
#
loop_
_entity.id
_entity.type
_entity.pdbx_description
1 polymer ?
#
loop_
_entity_poly.entity_id
_entity_poly.type
_entity_poly.pdbx_seq_one_letter_code
_entity_poly.pdbx_strand_id
1 'polypeptide(L)'
;MSQLTSFKDVLTLQAALNAYKGEIAASEIAKVVTGGQTYYAYSFNPTASGITASDDGVSYSGIYTWTTPKYVAAPEPSVILGLMGVAGVFATRRKLKKASD
;
A
#
# COMPACT_ATOMS: atom_id res chain seq x y z
N MET A 1 3.36 -6.49 -12.17
CA MET A 1 3.84 -5.37 -13.02
C MET A 1 3.53 -5.75 -14.45
N SER A 2 2.77 -4.94 -15.17
CA SER A 2 2.63 -5.11 -16.62
C SER A 2 3.95 -4.67 -17.26
N GLN A 3 4.55 -5.53 -18.08
CA GLN A 3 5.76 -5.22 -18.84
C GLN A 3 5.40 -5.13 -20.32
N LEU A 4 5.97 -4.14 -21.01
CA LEU A 4 5.89 -4.03 -22.46
C LEU A 4 6.87 -5.05 -23.05
N THR A 5 6.39 -6.26 -23.34
CA THR A 5 7.26 -7.38 -23.75
C THR A 5 7.28 -7.59 -25.26
N SER A 6 6.38 -6.93 -26.00
CA SER A 6 6.28 -7.05 -27.45
C SER A 6 6.16 -5.70 -28.16
N PHE A 7 6.50 -5.70 -29.46
CA PHE A 7 6.31 -4.53 -30.32
C PHE A 7 4.84 -4.09 -30.42
N LYS A 8 3.92 -5.05 -30.33
CA LYS A 8 2.47 -4.78 -30.27
C LYS A 8 2.11 -3.94 -29.04
N ASP A 9 2.75 -4.19 -27.89
CA ASP A 9 2.49 -3.44 -26.66
C ASP A 9 2.95 -1.99 -26.78
N VAL A 10 4.11 -1.77 -27.43
CA VAL A 10 4.61 -0.43 -27.74
C VAL A 10 3.67 0.32 -28.67
N LEU A 11 3.19 -0.34 -29.73
CA LEU A 11 2.24 0.27 -30.66
C LEU A 11 0.90 0.61 -29.98
N THR A 12 0.47 -0.25 -29.04
CA THR A 12 -0.75 -0.04 -28.25
C THR A 12 -0.59 1.14 -27.29
N LEU A 13 0.57 1.27 -26.64
CA LEU A 13 0.90 2.42 -25.80
C LEU A 13 0.89 3.72 -26.62
N GLN A 14 1.52 3.72 -27.79
CA GLN A 14 1.53 4.87 -28.69
C GLN A 14 0.11 5.28 -29.09
N ALA A 15 -0.75 4.32 -29.45
CA ALA A 15 -2.14 4.59 -29.79
C ALA A 15 -2.91 5.17 -28.59
N ALA A 16 -2.71 4.64 -27.39
CA ALA A 16 -3.33 5.14 -26.17
C ALA A 16 -2.89 6.57 -25.83
N LEU A 17 -1.58 6.86 -25.95
CA LEU A 17 -1.04 8.20 -25.76
C LEU A 17 -1.58 9.20 -26.77
N ASN A 18 -1.68 8.81 -28.05
CA ASN A 18 -2.23 9.66 -29.11
C ASN A 18 -3.74 9.91 -28.94
N ALA A 19 -4.48 8.94 -28.39
CA ALA A 19 -5.90 9.07 -28.12
C ALA A 19 -6.19 9.91 -26.86
N TYR A 20 -5.22 10.02 -25.95
CA TYR A 20 -5.35 10.78 -24.73
C TYR A 20 -5.31 12.29 -25.03
N LYS A 21 -6.36 13.01 -24.65
CA LYS A 21 -6.51 14.46 -24.85
C LYS A 21 -6.53 15.27 -23.56
N GLY A 22 -6.25 14.64 -22.42
CA GLY A 22 -6.25 15.28 -21.11
C GLY A 22 -4.86 15.76 -20.68
N GLU A 23 -4.80 16.33 -19.49
CA GLU A 23 -3.54 16.65 -18.81
C GLU A 23 -3.16 15.51 -17.85
N ILE A 24 -1.89 15.11 -17.87
CA ILE A 24 -1.37 14.13 -16.91
C ILE A 24 -0.96 14.88 -15.64
N ALA A 25 -1.75 14.71 -14.58
CA ALA A 25 -1.39 15.14 -13.25
C ALA A 25 -0.71 13.97 -12.52
N ALA A 26 0.58 14.12 -12.21
CA ALA A 26 1.35 13.12 -11.50
C ALA A 26 2.18 13.78 -10.40
N SER A 27 2.13 13.23 -9.18
CA SER A 27 3.03 13.66 -8.11
C SER A 27 4.43 13.11 -8.33
N GLU A 28 5.41 13.72 -7.65
CA GLU A 28 6.69 13.06 -7.41
C GLU A 28 6.49 11.70 -6.73
N ILE A 29 7.46 10.81 -6.92
CA ILE A 29 7.50 9.52 -6.25
C ILE A 29 8.48 9.62 -5.08
N ALA A 30 7.97 9.43 -3.86
CA ALA A 30 8.79 9.41 -2.66
C ALA A 30 8.87 8.00 -2.08
N LYS A 31 10.08 7.52 -1.78
CA LYS A 31 10.25 6.28 -1.00
C LYS A 31 10.01 6.59 0.48
N VAL A 32 9.11 5.86 1.11
CA VAL A 32 8.75 6.00 2.53
C VAL A 32 9.01 4.69 3.25
N VAL A 33 9.73 4.72 4.37
CA VAL A 33 9.96 3.54 5.21
C VAL A 33 9.29 3.74 6.56
N THR A 34 8.32 2.89 6.89
CA THR A 34 7.56 2.97 8.15
C THR A 34 7.00 1.60 8.53
N GLY A 35 6.88 1.31 9.83
CA GLY A 35 6.43 0.00 10.32
C GLY A 35 7.28 -1.18 9.81
N GLY A 36 8.58 -0.95 9.56
CA GLY A 36 9.50 -1.94 8.99
C GLY A 36 9.34 -2.22 7.50
N GLN A 37 8.37 -1.57 6.83
CA GLN A 37 8.04 -1.79 5.42
C GLN A 37 8.45 -0.60 4.55
N THR A 38 8.77 -0.87 3.28
CA THR A 38 9.03 0.17 2.27
C THR A 38 7.78 0.40 1.42
N TYR A 39 7.43 1.66 1.23
CA TYR A 39 6.35 2.15 0.39
C TYR A 39 6.87 3.16 -0.63
N TYR A 40 6.14 3.34 -1.72
CA TYR A 40 6.33 4.44 -2.66
C TYR A 40 5.07 5.30 -2.63
N ALA A 41 5.20 6.50 -2.08
CA ALA A 41 4.13 7.48 -2.01
C ALA A 41 4.05 8.23 -3.33
N TYR A 42 2.90 8.11 -4.01
CA TYR A 42 2.58 8.84 -5.22
C TYR A 42 1.05 8.96 -5.36
N SER A 43 0.60 9.91 -6.19
CA SER A 43 -0.80 10.06 -6.59
C SER A 43 -0.89 10.64 -8.00
N PHE A 44 -1.89 10.17 -8.77
CA PHE A 44 -2.29 10.76 -10.05
C PHE A 44 -3.62 11.51 -9.94
N ASN A 45 -4.08 11.72 -8.70
CA ASN A 45 -5.34 12.40 -8.41
C ASN A 45 -5.03 13.67 -7.59
N PRO A 46 -4.82 14.82 -8.26
CA PRO A 46 -4.57 16.07 -7.57
C PRO A 46 -5.84 16.58 -6.88
N THR A 47 -5.68 17.21 -5.72
CA THR A 47 -6.70 18.07 -5.13
C THR A 47 -6.38 19.52 -5.46
N ALA A 48 -7.36 20.34 -5.84
CA ALA A 48 -7.11 21.76 -6.08
C ALA A 48 -6.49 22.41 -4.83
N SER A 49 -5.37 23.12 -5.00
CA SER A 49 -4.69 23.77 -3.87
C SER A 49 -5.44 24.99 -3.33
N GLY A 50 -6.32 25.58 -4.14
CA GLY A 50 -6.95 26.86 -3.87
C GLY A 50 -6.04 28.07 -4.13
N ILE A 51 -4.78 27.84 -4.56
CA ILE A 51 -3.86 28.89 -4.98
C ILE A 51 -4.06 29.11 -6.48
N THR A 52 -4.68 30.24 -6.81
CA THR A 52 -4.91 30.66 -8.20
C THR A 52 -3.88 31.68 -8.64
N ALA A 53 -3.49 31.63 -9.91
CA ALA A 53 -2.69 32.70 -10.48
C ALA A 53 -3.50 34.01 -10.51
N SER A 54 -2.83 35.14 -10.29
CA SER A 54 -3.48 36.44 -10.12
C SER A 54 -3.97 37.06 -11.43
N ASP A 55 -3.43 36.60 -12.55
CA ASP A 55 -3.69 37.09 -13.89
C ASP A 55 -4.92 36.44 -14.54
N ASP A 56 -5.20 35.17 -14.28
CA ASP A 56 -6.34 34.45 -14.87
C ASP A 56 -7.27 33.76 -13.85
N GLY A 57 -6.92 33.75 -12.57
CA GLY A 57 -7.71 33.08 -11.53
C GLY A 57 -7.71 31.55 -11.64
N VAL A 58 -6.84 30.96 -12.46
CA VAL A 58 -6.75 29.51 -12.67
C VAL A 58 -5.78 28.89 -11.65
N SER A 59 -6.17 27.75 -11.09
CA SER A 59 -5.34 26.98 -10.16
C SER A 59 -4.42 26.05 -10.94
N TYR A 60 -3.15 26.42 -11.07
CA TYR A 60 -2.11 25.59 -11.70
C TYR A 60 -1.40 24.64 -10.73
N SER A 61 -1.80 24.63 -9.46
CA SER A 61 -1.19 23.77 -8.44
C SER A 61 -2.19 22.77 -7.87
N GLY A 62 -1.76 21.51 -7.83
CA GLY A 62 -2.46 20.40 -7.20
C GLY A 62 -1.75 19.97 -5.93
N ILE A 63 -2.51 19.72 -4.86
CA ILE A 63 -2.03 19.03 -3.67
C ILE A 63 -2.16 17.54 -3.92
N TYR A 64 -1.05 16.81 -3.77
CA TYR A 64 -1.02 15.36 -3.91
C TYR A 64 -0.88 14.73 -2.53
N THR A 65 -1.94 14.06 -2.08
CA THR A 65 -1.96 13.38 -0.78
C THR A 65 -1.75 11.88 -0.96
N TRP A 66 -0.95 11.30 -0.07
CA TRP A 66 -0.80 9.86 0.06
C TRP A 66 -1.16 9.42 1.47
N THR A 67 -1.87 8.30 1.59
CA THR A 67 -2.26 7.71 2.87
C THR A 67 -1.43 6.46 3.12
N THR A 68 -0.73 6.41 4.25
CA THR A 68 -0.02 5.20 4.66
C THR A 68 -1.01 4.05 4.86
N PRO A 69 -0.74 2.85 4.31
CA PRO A 69 -1.58 1.68 4.56
C PRO A 69 -1.72 1.41 6.06
N LYS A 70 -2.93 1.07 6.50
CA LYS A 70 -3.16 0.69 7.90
C LYS A 70 -2.38 -0.57 8.24
N TYR A 71 -1.57 -0.51 9.29
CA TYR A 71 -0.92 -1.68 9.86
C TYR A 71 -1.92 -2.45 10.72
N VAL A 72 -2.13 -3.73 10.44
CA VAL A 72 -2.83 -4.63 11.36
C VAL A 72 -1.78 -5.14 12.33
N ALA A 73 -1.95 -4.84 13.62
CA ALA A 73 -1.07 -5.37 14.65
C ALA A 73 -1.09 -6.90 14.61
N ALA A 74 0.05 -7.52 14.30
CA ALA A 74 0.24 -8.95 14.49
C ALA A 74 0.56 -9.22 15.97
N PRO A 75 0.02 -10.29 16.58
CA PRO A 75 0.40 -10.66 17.94
C PRO A 75 1.92 -10.85 18.04
N GLU A 76 2.52 -10.36 19.12
CA GLU A 76 3.95 -10.57 19.33
C GLU A 76 4.28 -12.07 19.38
N PRO A 77 5.42 -12.50 18.83
CA PRO A 77 5.80 -13.93 18.83
C PRO A 77 5.76 -14.57 20.23
N SER A 78 6.10 -13.81 21.27
CA SER A 78 6.05 -14.23 22.67
C SER A 78 4.63 -14.60 23.14
N VAL A 79 3.61 -13.86 22.68
CA VAL A 79 2.20 -14.11 23.01
C VAL A 79 1.74 -15.43 22.39
N ILE A 80 2.13 -15.68 21.13
CA ILE A 80 1.83 -16.94 20.45
C ILE A 80 2.52 -18.11 21.16
N LEU A 81 3.81 -17.97 21.48
CA LEU A 81 4.56 -18.99 22.19
C LEU A 81 3.99 -19.27 23.60
N GLY A 82 3.59 -18.23 24.32
CA GLY A 82 2.92 -18.35 25.62
C GLY A 82 1.62 -19.14 25.52
N LEU A 83 0.77 -18.83 24.52
CA LEU A 83 -0.47 -19.56 24.27
C LEU A 83 -0.20 -21.04 23.95
N MET A 84 0.78 -21.31 23.09
CA MET A 84 1.17 -22.68 22.74
C MET A 84 1.68 -23.47 23.95
N GLY A 85 2.48 -22.84 24.81
CA GLY A 85 2.96 -23.45 26.05
C GLY A 85 1.81 -23.85 26.98
N VAL A 86 0.85 -22.92 27.20
CA VAL A 86 -0.33 -23.19 28.04
C VAL A 86 -1.19 -24.32 27.45
N ALA A 87 -1.49 -24.27 26.14
CA ALA A 87 -2.26 -25.31 25.46
C ALA A 87 -1.57 -26.68 25.57
N GLY A 88 -0.25 -26.72 25.42
CA GLY A 88 0.56 -27.92 25.60
C GLY A 88 0.39 -28.53 26.99
N VAL A 89 0.53 -27.73 28.05
CA VAL A 89 0.36 -28.19 29.45
C VAL A 89 -1.02 -28.80 29.68
N PHE A 90 -2.09 -28.12 29.23
CA PHE A 90 -3.46 -28.61 29.39
C PHE A 90 -3.70 -29.92 28.62
N ALA A 91 -3.17 -30.04 27.40
CA ALA A 91 -3.27 -31.27 26.62
C ALA A 91 -2.57 -32.45 27.31
N THR A 92 -1.35 -32.24 27.82
CA THR A 92 -0.63 -33.27 28.60
C THR A 92 -1.37 -33.67 29.88
N ARG A 93 -1.88 -32.70 30.65
CA ARG A 93 -2.66 -32.99 31.88
C ARG A 93 -3.90 -33.82 31.59
N ARG A 94 -4.62 -33.52 30.51
CA ARG A 94 -5.81 -34.29 30.10
C ARG A 94 -5.47 -35.73 29.71
N LYS A 95 -4.34 -35.94 29.02
CA LYS A 95 -3.88 -37.30 28.68
C LYS A 95 -3.45 -38.10 29.90
N LEU A 96 -2.70 -37.49 30.82
CA LEU A 96 -2.28 -38.16 32.06
C LEU A 96 -3.48 -38.55 32.93
N LYS A 97 -4.46 -37.65 33.09
CA LYS A 97 -5.67 -37.94 33.87
C LYS A 97 -6.47 -39.12 33.27
N LYS A 98 -6.57 -39.20 31.94
CA LYS A 98 -7.25 -40.31 31.24
C LYS A 98 -6.46 -41.63 31.25
N ALA A 99 -5.15 -41.60 31.50
CA ALA A 99 -4.31 -42.78 31.58
C ALA A 99 -4.13 -43.31 33.01
N SER A 100 -4.55 -42.52 34.02
CA SER A 100 -4.54 -42.88 35.44
C SER A 100 -5.91 -43.29 35.97
N ASP A 101 -6.96 -43.23 35.14
CA ASP A 101 -8.28 -43.84 35.34
C ASP A 101 -8.33 -45.19 34.59
#